data_AF-A0A2H0REZ0-F1
#
_entry.id   AF-A0A2H0REZ0-F1
#
_cell.length_a   1.000
_cell.length_b   1.000
_cell.length_c   1.000
_cell.angle_alpha   90.00
_cell.angle_beta   90.00
_cell.angle_gamma   90.00
#
_symmetry.space_group_name_H-M   'P 1'
#
loop_
_entity.id
_entity.type
_entity.pdbx_description
1 polymer ?
#
loop_
_entity_poly.entity_id
_entity_poly.type
_entity_poly.pdbx_seq_one_letter_code
_entity_poly.pdbx_strand_id
1 'polypeptide(L)'
;MTPEQIKQLHAQIIRELELETFPPTVQESMLAEIGQNIFMAVQAALLSALPDTDQDTYMSLIEAGEHETALSLLKKHIPNVDTFVAQAAADELRAFKETERQVAEQVA
;
A
#
# COMPACT_ATOMS: atom_id res chain seq x y z
N MET A 1 -0.27 -11.44 -14.69
CA MET A 1 -1.68 -11.67 -14.32
C MET A 1 -2.54 -11.58 -15.57
N THR A 2 -3.62 -12.35 -15.67
CA THR A 2 -4.59 -12.28 -16.77
C THR A 2 -5.67 -11.22 -16.46
N PRO A 3 -6.39 -10.70 -17.48
CA PRO A 3 -7.51 -9.79 -17.26
C PRO A 3 -8.57 -10.33 -16.30
N GLU A 4 -8.81 -11.64 -16.32
CA GLU A 4 -9.77 -12.27 -15.40
C GLU A 4 -9.25 -12.39 -13.96
N GLN A 5 -7.94 -12.60 -13.77
CA GLN A 5 -7.35 -12.53 -12.44
C GLN A 5 -7.44 -11.12 -11.84
N ILE A 6 -7.30 -10.09 -12.68
CA ILE A 6 -7.44 -8.68 -12.23
C ILE A 6 -8.87 -8.40 -11.78
N LYS A 7 -9.88 -8.83 -12.55
CA LYS A 7 -11.29 -8.67 -12.15
C LYS A 7 -11.63 -9.43 -10.86
N GLN A 8 -11.11 -10.65 -10.71
CA GLN A 8 -11.32 -11.44 -9.49
C GLN A 8 -10.70 -10.77 -8.27
N LEU A 9 -9.47 -10.27 -8.41
CA LEU A 9 -8.80 -9.52 -7.35
C LEU A 9 -9.58 -8.24 -7.01
N HIS A 10 -10.03 -7.50 -8.02
CA HIS A 10 -10.82 -6.29 -7.83
C HIS A 10 -12.11 -6.55 -7.04
N ALA A 11 -12.86 -7.60 -7.40
CA ALA A 11 -14.07 -7.99 -6.68
C ALA A 11 -13.78 -8.42 -5.23
N GLN A 12 -12.66 -9.11 -4.99
CA GLN A 12 -12.22 -9.46 -3.64
C GLN A 12 -11.91 -8.23 -2.79
N ILE A 13 -11.22 -7.24 -3.35
CA ILE A 13 -10.88 -6.00 -2.63
C ILE A 13 -12.13 -5.20 -2.30
N ILE A 14 -13.06 -5.03 -3.26
CA ILE A 14 -14.36 -4.36 -3.01
C ILE A 14 -15.09 -5.01 -1.84
N ARG A 15 -15.13 -6.34 -1.81
CA ARG A 15 -15.81 -7.08 -0.75
C ARG A 15 -15.11 -6.94 0.60
N GLU A 16 -13.80 -7.06 0.62
CA GLU A 16 -13.01 -6.93 1.85
C GLU A 16 -13.04 -5.51 2.42
N LEU A 17 -13.18 -4.51 1.57
CA LEU A 17 -13.34 -3.11 1.97
C LEU A 17 -14.80 -2.72 2.23
N GLU A 18 -15.73 -3.67 2.12
CA GLU A 18 -17.17 -3.43 2.30
C GLU A 18 -17.74 -2.34 1.37
N LEU A 19 -17.14 -2.19 0.18
CA LEU A 19 -17.49 -1.15 -0.79
C LEU A 19 -18.65 -1.56 -1.73
N GLU A 20 -19.20 -2.77 -1.58
CA GLU A 20 -20.19 -3.38 -2.48
C GLU A 20 -21.45 -2.50 -2.68
N THR A 21 -21.79 -1.67 -1.69
CA THR A 21 -22.96 -0.80 -1.71
C THR A 21 -22.72 0.53 -2.41
N PHE A 22 -21.47 0.89 -2.69
CA PHE A 22 -21.14 2.15 -3.36
C PHE A 22 -21.27 2.05 -4.88
N PRO A 23 -21.57 3.16 -5.58
CA PRO A 23 -21.53 3.20 -7.05
C PRO A 23 -20.14 2.81 -7.59
N PRO A 24 -20.04 2.16 -8.77
CA PRO A 24 -18.74 1.74 -9.33
C PRO A 24 -17.70 2.86 -9.45
N THR A 25 -18.13 4.07 -9.80
CA THR A 25 -17.23 5.24 -9.87
C THR A 25 -16.64 5.63 -8.51
N VAL A 26 -17.40 5.42 -7.44
CA VAL A 26 -16.94 5.68 -6.06
C VAL A 26 -16.03 4.55 -5.60
N GLN A 27 -16.36 3.29 -5.91
CA GLN A 27 -15.49 2.13 -5.65
C GLN A 27 -14.11 2.33 -6.30
N GLU A 28 -14.06 2.71 -7.58
CA GLU A 28 -12.80 2.97 -8.29
C GLU A 28 -12.00 4.10 -7.65
N SER A 29 -12.66 5.20 -7.25
CA SER A 29 -12.00 6.32 -6.57
C SER A 29 -11.40 5.90 -5.23
N MET A 30 -12.16 5.17 -4.40
CA MET A 30 -11.71 4.70 -3.09
C MET A 30 -10.58 3.67 -3.21
N LEU A 31 -10.64 2.80 -4.22
CA LEU A 31 -9.57 1.84 -4.52
C LEU A 31 -8.28 2.53 -4.96
N ALA A 32 -8.38 3.58 -5.78
CA ALA A 32 -7.22 4.37 -6.17
C ALA A 32 -6.60 5.10 -4.97
N GLU A 33 -7.45 5.69 -4.12
CA GLU A 33 -7.02 6.39 -2.91
C GLU A 33 -6.30 5.46 -1.93
N ILE A 34 -6.91 4.31 -1.59
CA ILE A 34 -6.27 3.37 -0.66
C ILE A 34 -4.99 2.77 -1.24
N GLY A 35 -4.93 2.53 -2.55
CA GLY A 35 -3.72 2.07 -3.23
C GLY A 35 -2.57 3.09 -3.10
N GLN A 36 -2.88 4.38 -3.29
CA GLN A 36 -1.91 5.46 -3.11
C GLN A 36 -1.47 5.59 -1.65
N ASN A 37 -2.39 5.49 -0.69
CA ASN A 37 -2.09 5.57 0.73
C ASN A 37 -1.19 4.42 1.19
N ILE A 38 -1.52 3.18 0.79
CA ILE A 38 -0.68 2.00 1.06
C ILE A 38 0.73 2.20 0.46
N PHE A 39 0.82 2.69 -0.77
CA PHE A 39 2.11 2.95 -1.41
C PHE A 39 2.95 3.96 -0.61
N MET A 40 2.35 5.09 -0.22
CA MET A 40 3.04 6.13 0.58
C MET A 40 3.44 5.61 1.96
N ALA A 41 2.56 4.87 2.64
CA ALA A 41 2.82 4.29 3.96
C ALA A 41 3.98 3.30 3.90
N VAL A 42 4.01 2.42 2.90
CA VAL A 42 5.12 1.49 2.68
C VAL A 42 6.42 2.25 2.40
N GLN A 43 6.39 3.25 1.52
CA GLN A 43 7.58 4.03 1.20
C GLN A 43 8.14 4.76 2.44
N ALA A 44 7.26 5.39 3.23
CA ALA A 44 7.64 6.05 4.48
C ALA A 44 8.22 5.05 5.49
N ALA A 45 7.60 3.87 5.64
CA ALA A 45 8.09 2.82 6.53
C ALA A 45 9.48 2.35 6.10
N LEU A 46 9.71 2.11 4.81
CA LEU A 46 11.00 1.69 4.28
C LEU A 46 12.08 2.75 4.53
N LEU A 47 11.79 4.03 4.26
CA LEU A 47 12.73 5.13 4.51
C LEU A 47 13.06 5.27 5.99
N SER A 48 12.07 5.14 6.87
CA SER A 48 12.26 5.23 8.33
C SER A 48 13.11 4.10 8.91
N ALA A 49 13.17 2.95 8.22
CA ALA A 49 13.98 1.81 8.61
C ALA A 49 15.43 1.89 8.08
N LEU A 50 15.73 2.86 7.22
CA LEU A 50 17.06 3.10 6.69
C LEU A 50 17.78 4.21 7.46
N PRO A 51 19.11 4.10 7.65
CA PRO A 51 19.90 5.24 8.10
C PRO A 51 19.88 6.36 7.06
N ASP A 52 20.02 7.61 7.49
CA ASP A 52 19.92 8.80 6.62
C ASP A 52 20.83 8.71 5.38
N THR A 53 22.04 8.16 5.53
CA THR A 53 22.99 7.97 4.41
C THR A 53 22.47 7.05 3.31
N ASP A 54 21.62 6.09 3.68
CA ASP A 54 21.10 5.08 2.77
C ASP A 54 19.71 5.47 2.25
N GLN A 55 19.02 6.43 2.88
CA GLN A 55 17.75 6.99 2.38
C GLN A 55 17.95 7.72 1.03
N ASP A 56 18.93 8.61 0.94
CA ASP A 56 19.25 9.34 -0.30
C ASP A 56 19.67 8.38 -1.43
N THR A 57 20.47 7.37 -1.05
CA THR A 57 20.92 6.33 -1.97
C THR A 57 19.74 5.49 -2.45
N TYR A 58 18.84 5.11 -1.56
CA TYR A 58 17.64 4.36 -1.90
C TYR A 58 16.75 5.14 -2.88
N MET A 59 16.47 6.41 -2.60
CA MET A 59 15.66 7.27 -3.47
C MET A 59 16.29 7.40 -4.87
N SER A 60 17.61 7.63 -4.94
CA SER A 60 18.34 7.70 -6.21
C SER A 60 18.24 6.40 -7.02
N LEU A 61 18.32 5.24 -6.36
CA LEU A 61 18.18 3.94 -7.02
C LEU A 61 16.77 3.71 -7.56
N ILE A 62 15.74 4.11 -6.81
CA ILE A 62 14.35 4.02 -7.26
C ILE A 62 14.10 4.91 -8.48
N GLU A 63 14.59 6.15 -8.48
CA GLU A 63 14.47 7.09 -9.60
C GLU A 63 15.21 6.60 -10.85
N ALA A 64 16.35 5.94 -10.68
CA ALA A 64 17.13 5.35 -11.77
C ALA A 64 16.52 4.05 -12.34
N GLY A 65 15.48 3.50 -11.70
CA GLY A 65 14.89 2.19 -12.07
C GLY A 65 15.74 0.99 -11.63
N GLU A 66 16.71 1.20 -10.74
CA GLU A 66 17.65 0.17 -10.24
C GLU A 66 17.01 -0.67 -9.11
N HIS A 67 15.85 -1.27 -9.40
CA HIS A 67 14.99 -1.90 -8.40
C HIS A 67 15.65 -3.08 -7.65
N GLU A 68 16.46 -3.89 -8.32
CA GLU A 68 17.18 -5.01 -7.68
C GLU A 68 18.24 -4.51 -6.69
N THR A 69 18.91 -3.41 -7.05
CA THR A 69 19.93 -2.77 -6.22
C THR A 69 19.27 -2.08 -5.03
N ALA A 70 18.15 -1.40 -5.24
CA ALA A 70 17.35 -0.80 -4.17
C ALA A 70 16.86 -1.87 -3.18
N LEU A 71 16.35 -3.01 -3.67
CA LEU A 71 15.96 -4.13 -2.82
C LEU A 71 17.14 -4.71 -2.04
N SER A 72 18.31 -4.79 -2.67
CA SER A 72 19.52 -5.29 -2.02
C SER A 72 20.00 -4.34 -0.90
N LEU A 73 19.83 -3.04 -1.06
CA LEU A 73 20.08 -2.04 -0.01
C LEU A 73 19.11 -2.23 1.16
N LEU A 74 17.81 -2.37 0.89
CA LEU A 74 16.79 -2.62 1.92
C LEU A 74 17.11 -3.88 2.74
N LYS A 75 17.50 -4.98 2.08
CA LYS A 75 17.81 -6.26 2.74
C LYS A 75 19.01 -6.20 3.69
N LYS A 76 19.86 -5.17 3.62
CA LYS A 76 20.96 -4.98 4.58
C LYS A 76 20.47 -4.52 5.95
N HIS A 77 19.36 -3.78 5.98
CA HIS A 77 18.81 -3.15 7.19
C HIS A 77 17.51 -3.81 7.65
N ILE A 78 16.78 -4.42 6.73
CA ILE A 78 15.48 -5.05 6.97
C ILE A 78 15.61 -6.56 6.72
N PRO A 79 15.64 -7.39 7.78
CA PRO A 79 15.88 -8.84 7.68
C PRO A 79 14.83 -9.61 6.84
N ASN A 80 13.61 -9.07 6.72
CA ASN A 80 12.53 -9.63 5.92
C ASN A 80 11.69 -8.51 5.32
N VAL A 81 12.16 -7.96 4.20
CA VAL A 81 11.52 -6.84 3.49
C VAL A 81 10.08 -7.16 3.12
N ASP A 82 9.79 -8.38 2.65
CA ASP A 82 8.45 -8.76 2.21
C ASP A 82 7.44 -8.73 3.37
N THR A 83 7.83 -9.25 4.54
CA THR A 83 6.98 -9.21 5.74
C THR A 83 6.83 -7.79 6.27
N PHE A 84 7.89 -6.99 6.20
CA PHE A 84 7.85 -5.59 6.61
C PHE A 84 6.88 -4.77 5.74
N VAL A 85 6.97 -4.92 4.42
CA VAL A 85 6.07 -4.27 3.45
C VAL A 85 4.62 -4.74 3.65
N ALA A 86 4.40 -6.05 3.81
CA ALA A 86 3.08 -6.60 4.05
C ALA A 86 2.45 -6.05 5.33
N GLN A 87 3.24 -5.88 6.39
CA GLN A 87 2.78 -5.33 7.66
C GLN A 87 2.37 -3.86 7.50
N ALA A 88 3.23 -3.03 6.88
CA ALA A 88 2.93 -1.62 6.64
C ALA A 88 1.65 -1.45 5.80
N ALA A 89 1.48 -2.26 4.75
CA ALA A 89 0.28 -2.26 3.93
C ALA A 89 -0.97 -2.69 4.72
N ALA A 90 -0.86 -3.73 5.57
CA ALA A 90 -1.96 -4.21 6.39
C ALA A 90 -2.38 -3.21 7.47
N ASP A 91 -1.44 -2.44 8.01
CA ASP A 91 -1.72 -1.42 9.01
C ASP A 91 -2.45 -0.22 8.39
N GLU A 92 -2.01 0.24 7.22
CA GLU A 92 -2.70 1.30 6.46
C GLU A 92 -4.11 0.87 6.05
N LEU A 93 -4.26 -0.37 5.56
CA LEU A 93 -5.56 -0.94 5.23
C LEU A 93 -6.51 -0.98 6.43
N ARG A 94 -5.99 -1.28 7.63
CA ARG A 94 -6.77 -1.28 8.87
C ARG A 94 -7.21 0.14 9.25
N ALA A 95 -6.31 1.11 9.14
CA ALA A 95 -6.59 2.52 9.43
C ALA A 95 -7.67 3.09 8.48
N PHE A 96 -7.61 2.74 7.20
CA PHE A 96 -8.63 3.11 6.23
C PHE A 96 -10.01 2.54 6.62
N LYS A 97 -10.10 1.24 6.91
CA LYS A 97 -11.35 0.60 7.34
C LYS A 97 -11.94 1.24 8.60
N GLU A 98 -11.09 1.61 9.55
CA GLU A 98 -11.53 2.29 10.77
C GLU A 98 -12.08 3.70 10.50
N THR A 99 -11.42 4.45 9.61
CA THR A 99 -11.87 5.78 9.19
C THR A 99 -13.23 5.71 8.50
N GLU A 100 -13.40 4.82 7.52
CA GLU A 100 -14.67 4.67 6.79
C GLU A 100 -15.82 4.24 7.70
N ARG A 101 -15.55 3.33 8.64
CA ARG A 101 -16.56 2.92 9.63
C ARG A 101 -17.01 4.10 10.50
N GLN A 102 -16.09 4.95 10.94
CA GLN A 102 -16.43 6.13 11.74
C GLN A 102 -17.22 7.16 10.93
N VAL A 103 -16.92 7.32 9.64
CA VAL A 103 -17.72 8.18 8.75
C VAL A 103 -19.13 7.61 8.63
N ALA A 104 -19.29 6.32 8.34
CA ALA A 104 -20.60 5.67 8.21
C ALA A 104 -21.46 5.81 9.48
N GLU A 105 -20.86 5.71 10.67
CA GLU A 105 -21.54 5.89 11.96
C GLU A 105 -21.96 7.35 12.24
N GLN A 106 -21.37 8.35 11.57
CA GLN A 106 -21.72 9.76 11.74
C GLN A 106 -22.82 10.25 10.77
N VAL A 107 -23.09 9.51 9.69
CA VAL A 107 -24.13 9.87 8.70
C VAL A 107 -25.41 9.01 8.84
N ALA A 108 -25.44 8.06 9.77
CA ALA A 108 -26.59 7.20 10.10
C ALA A 108 -27.45 7.81 11.22
#